data_AF-A0A433RUU4-F1
#
_entry.id   AF-A0A433RUU4-F1
#
_cell.length_a   1.000
_cell.length_b   1.000
_cell.length_c   1.000
_cell.angle_alpha   90.00
_cell.angle_beta   90.00
_cell.angle_gamma   90.00
#
_symmetry.space_group_name_H-M   'P 1'
#
loop_
_entity.id
_entity.type
_entity.pdbx_description
1 polymer ?
#
loop_
_entity_poly.entity_id
_entity_poly.type
_entity_poly.pdbx_seq_one_letter_code
_entity_poly.pdbx_strand_id
1 'polypeptide(L)' 'MTMNFTQFRIARPTDQIQLLEQFYCEGLGLEKVGEFGGHRGYPAVPPENSYWAEKGVTIADPDGWRVVLMNTAGI' A
#
# COMPACT_ATOMS: atom_id res chain seq x y z
N MET A 1 -16.47 33.40 3.54
CA MET A 1 -15.74 32.40 2.74
C MET A 1 -15.95 31.03 3.37
N THR A 2 -16.53 30.07 2.64
CA THR A 2 -16.58 28.67 3.06
C THR A 2 -15.27 28.02 2.65
N MET A 3 -14.51 27.46 3.60
CA MET A 3 -13.32 26.68 3.27
C MET A 3 -13.76 25.27 2.88
N ASN A 4 -13.56 24.90 1.62
CA ASN A 4 -13.71 23.51 1.17
C ASN A 4 -12.50 22.72 1.66
N PHE A 5 -12.73 21.83 2.62
CA PHE A 5 -11.72 20.86 3.04
C PHE A 5 -11.99 19.53 2.35
N THR A 6 -10.96 18.97 1.72
CA THR A 6 -10.99 17.59 1.25
C THR A 6 -10.76 16.66 2.44
N GLN A 7 -11.76 15.83 2.76
CA GLN A 7 -11.65 14.85 3.85
C GLN A 7 -10.90 13.60 3.36
N PHE A 8 -9.79 13.26 4.01
CA PHE A 8 -9.08 12.00 3.80
C PHE A 8 -9.45 11.01 4.92
N ARG A 9 -9.78 9.76 4.55
CA ARG A 9 -10.09 8.68 5.51
C ARG A 9 -9.09 7.56 5.33
N ILE A 10 -8.50 7.11 6.44
CA ILE A 10 -7.57 5.97 6.47
C ILE A 10 -8.19 4.91 7.36
N ALA A 11 -8.40 3.71 6.82
CA ALA A 11 -8.89 2.59 7.60
C ALA A 11 -7.80 2.04 8.53
N ARG A 12 -8.20 1.35 9.60
CA ARG A 12 -7.24 0.71 10.51
C ARG A 12 -6.52 -0.45 9.79
N PRO A 13 -5.25 -0.75 10.13
CA PRO A 13 -4.57 -1.93 9.61
C PRO A 13 -5.41 -3.17 9.88
N THR A 14 -5.76 -3.89 8.82
CA THR A 14 -6.63 -5.07 8.87
C THR A 14 -6.37 -5.95 7.66
N ASP A 15 -6.59 -7.25 7.83
CA ASP A 15 -6.59 -8.26 6.77
C ASP A 15 -7.98 -8.42 6.12
N GLN A 16 -9.01 -7.84 6.70
CA GLN A 16 -10.40 -7.94 6.24
C GLN A 16 -10.73 -6.93 5.11
N ILE A 17 -9.92 -6.93 4.04
CA ILE A 17 -10.01 -5.95 2.96
C ILE A 17 -11.38 -5.98 2.24
N GLN A 18 -11.95 -7.17 2.04
CA GLN A 18 -13.26 -7.32 1.39
C GLN A 18 -14.39 -6.69 2.21
N LEU A 19 -14.34 -6.80 3.54
CA LEU A 19 -15.31 -6.16 4.44
C LEU A 19 -15.19 -4.63 4.43
N LEU A 20 -13.96 -4.11 4.34
CA LEU A 20 -13.72 -2.68 4.17
C LEU A 20 -14.29 -2.17 2.85
N GLU A 21 -14.04 -2.90 1.76
CA GLU A 21 -14.57 -2.53 0.45
C GLU A 21 -16.10 -2.44 0.46
N GLN A 22 -16.76 -3.45 1.03
CA GLN A 22 -18.22 -3.43 1.21
C GLN A 22 -18.67 -2.24 2.06
N PHE A 23 -18.04 -2.00 3.21
CA PHE A 23 -18.42 -0.90 4.08
C PHE A 23 -18.30 0.47 3.39
N TYR A 24 -17.19 0.72 2.68
CA TYR A 24 -16.97 2.01 2.03
C TYR A 24 -17.76 2.17 0.72
N CYS A 25 -17.86 1.13 -0.10
CA CYS A 25 -18.51 1.24 -1.40
C CYS A 25 -20.02 1.06 -1.30
N GLU A 26 -20.48 0.02 -0.58
CA GLU A 26 -21.90 -0.27 -0.45
C GLU A 26 -22.52 0.45 0.75
N GLY A 27 -21.81 0.52 1.88
CA GLY A 27 -22.30 1.14 3.10
C GLY A 27 -22.29 2.68 3.05
N LEU A 28 -21.24 3.27 2.49
CA LEU A 28 -21.08 4.73 2.37
C LEU A 28 -21.29 5.27 0.95
N GLY A 29 -21.51 4.41 -0.04
CA GLY A 29 -21.75 4.81 -1.43
C GLY A 29 -20.53 5.40 -2.14
N LEU A 30 -19.31 5.15 -1.65
CA LEU A 30 -18.11 5.66 -2.29
C LEU A 30 -17.79 4.85 -3.56
N GLU A 31 -17.33 5.54 -4.59
CA GLU A 31 -16.85 4.88 -5.80
C GLU A 31 -15.45 4.30 -5.55
N LYS A 32 -15.27 3.02 -5.89
CA LYS A 32 -13.96 2.38 -5.91
C LYS A 32 -13.18 2.86 -7.13
N VAL A 33 -12.21 3.72 -6.90
CA VAL A 33 -11.35 4.30 -7.95
C VAL A 33 -10.19 3.39 -8.36
N GLY A 34 -9.86 2.38 -7.56
CA GLY A 34 -8.79 1.43 -7.84
C GLY A 34 -8.61 0.41 -6.71
N GLU A 35 -7.88 -0.67 -7.02
CA GLU A 35 -7.45 -1.67 -6.04
C GLU A 35 -5.99 -2.04 -6.29
N PHE A 36 -5.36 -2.55 -5.25
CA PHE A 36 -4.03 -3.14 -5.33
C PHE A 36 -4.14 -4.62 -5.01
N GLY A 37 -4.17 -5.47 -6.05
CA GLY A 37 -4.35 -6.92 -5.92
C GLY A 37 -3.47 -7.69 -6.92
N GLY A 38 -3.30 -9.00 -6.69
CA GLY A 38 -2.59 -9.87 -7.63
C GLY A 38 -1.08 -9.98 -7.43
N HIS A 39 -0.61 -9.96 -6.19
CA HIS A 39 0.82 -9.96 -5.82
C HIS A 39 1.65 -11.21 -6.19
N ARG A 40 1.09 -12.12 -7.01
CA ARG A 40 1.61 -13.43 -7.47
C ARG A 40 2.98 -13.87 -6.94
N GLY A 41 3.09 -14.09 -5.63
CA GLY A 41 4.32 -14.59 -4.99
C GLY A 41 5.57 -13.78 -5.32
N TYR A 42 5.54 -12.45 -5.19
CA TYR A 42 6.69 -11.61 -5.49
C TYR A 42 7.96 -12.08 -4.79
N PRO A 43 8.98 -12.54 -5.55
CA PRO A 43 10.22 -12.99 -4.97
C PRO A 43 10.97 -11.79 -4.40
N ALA A 44 11.64 -12.01 -3.26
CA ALA A 44 12.64 -11.07 -2.81
C ALA A 44 13.73 -10.95 -3.89
N VAL A 45 14.03 -9.73 -4.31
CA VAL A 45 15.10 -9.42 -5.25
C VAL A 45 16.21 -8.69 -4.52
N PRO A 46 17.47 -8.80 -4.99
CA PRO A 46 18.54 -7.96 -4.48
C PRO A 46 18.20 -6.47 -4.67
N PRO A 47 18.43 -5.61 -3.67
CA PRO A 47 18.29 -4.18 -3.85
C PRO A 47 19.32 -3.67 -4.84
N GLU A 48 18.94 -2.63 -5.59
CA GLU A 48 19.84 -1.96 -6.53
C GLU A 48 20.99 -1.21 -5.84
N ASN A 49 20.77 -0.80 -4.60
CA ASN A 49 21.80 -0.17 -3.77
C ASN A 49 22.08 -1.02 -2.54
N SER A 50 23.36 -1.37 -2.35
CA SER A 50 23.86 -2.20 -1.25
C SER A 50 23.53 -1.65 0.14
N TYR A 51 23.30 -0.34 0.27
CA TYR A 51 22.83 0.27 1.52
C TYR A 51 21.55 -0.37 2.06
N TRP A 52 20.69 -0.87 1.17
CA TRP A 52 19.42 -1.51 1.54
C TRP A 52 19.54 -3.00 1.83
N ALA A 53 20.65 -3.64 1.46
CA ALA A 53 20.82 -5.10 1.55
C ALA A 53 20.77 -5.62 3.00
N GLU A 54 21.27 -4.83 3.94
CA GLU A 54 21.32 -5.19 5.37
C GLU A 54 20.18 -4.57 6.18
N LYS A 55 19.38 -3.69 5.58
CA LYS A 55 18.42 -2.83 6.29
C LYS A 55 16.95 -3.12 5.96
N GLY A 56 16.69 -4.10 5.09
CA GLY A 56 15.34 -4.40 4.64
C GLY A 56 15.24 -5.52 3.62
N VAL A 57 14.01 -5.77 3.15
CA VAL A 57 13.73 -6.67 2.02
C VAL A 57 13.30 -5.85 0.82
N THR A 58 13.81 -6.19 -0.37
CA THR A 58 13.38 -5.58 -1.63
C THR A 58 12.54 -6.56 -2.42
N ILE A 59 11.40 -6.10 -2.91
CA ILE A 59 10.40 -6.89 -3.63
C ILE A 59 10.19 -6.25 -5.00
N ALA A 60 10.20 -7.05 -6.06
CA ALA A 60 9.88 -6.59 -7.41
C ALA A 60 8.38 -6.69 -7.69
N ASP A 61 7.79 -5.61 -8.17
CA ASP A 61 6.39 -5.52 -8.64
C ASP A 61 6.32 -5.74 -10.18
N PRO A 62 5.19 -6.18 -10.78
CA PRO A 62 5.07 -6.53 -12.20
C PRO A 62 5.32 -5.37 -13.15
N ASP A 63 5.12 -4.13 -12.68
CA ASP A 63 5.40 -2.91 -13.42
C ASP A 63 6.91 -2.57 -13.44
N GLY A 64 7.76 -3.45 -12.89
CA GLY A 64 9.21 -3.32 -12.87
C GLY A 64 9.74 -2.46 -11.72
N TRP A 65 8.87 -2.08 -10.78
CA TRP A 65 9.24 -1.26 -9.63
C TRP A 65 9.85 -2.11 -8.52
N ARG A 66 10.80 -1.52 -7.78
CA ARG A 66 11.44 -2.14 -6.60
C ARG A 66 10.91 -1.50 -5.34
N VAL A 67 10.16 -2.25 -4.54
CA VAL A 67 9.63 -1.81 -3.25
C VAL A 67 10.61 -2.26 -2.16
N VAL A 68 11.16 -1.30 -1.40
CA VAL A 68 12.07 -1.58 -0.29
C VAL A 68 11.30 -1.44 1.02
N LEU A 69 11.17 -2.54 1.78
CA LEU A 69 10.61 -2.54 3.12
C LEU A 69 11.75 -2.50 4.14
N MET A 70 11.88 -1.40 4.86
CA MET A 70 12.92 -1.23 5.88
C MET A 70 12.35 -1.29 7.28
N ASN A 71 13.04 -2.00 8.17
CA ASN A 71 12.73 -1.97 9.60
C ASN A 71 13.66 -0.96 10.29
N THR A 72 13.41 0.33 10.05
CA THR A 72 14.09 1.41 10.74
C THR A 72 13.07 2.47 11.13
N ALA A 73 13.32 3.24 12.19
CA ALA A 73 12.40 4.23 12.73
C ALA A 73 12.17 5.45 11.79
N GLY A 74 12.63 5.37 10.54
CA GLY A 74 12.79 6.52 9.65
C GLY A 74 13.96 7.42 10.09
N ILE A 75 14.18 8.46 9.28
CA ILE A 75 14.98 9.64 9.65
C ILE A 75 14.06 10.69 10.25
#